data_AF-A0A7C5HNW2-F1
#
_entry.id   AF-A0A7C5HNW2-F1
#
_cell.length_a   1.000
_cell.length_b   1.000
_cell.length_c   1.000
_cell.angle_alpha   90.00
_cell.angle_beta   90.00
_cell.angle_gamma   90.00
#
_symmetry.space_group_name_H-M   'P 1'
#
loop_
_entity.id
_entity.type
_entity.pdbx_description
1 polymer ?
#
loop_
_entity_poly.entity_id
_entity_poly.type
_entity_poly.pdbx_seq_one_letter_code
_entity_poly.pdbx_strand_id
1 'polypeptide(L)' 'MSQRSPEQPVCVLDNIPFEPKTEDVLQAMRARKVTPGLTKLVEELAERSRRVARPKAMYTLTYVEVISERNISLDGK' A
#
# COMPACT_ATOMS: atom_id res chain seq x y z
N MET A 1 -24.10 -22.29 19.66
CA MET A 1 -23.04 -21.54 20.37
C MET A 1 -22.15 -20.90 19.31
N SER A 2 -22.34 -19.61 19.01
CA SER A 2 -21.49 -18.89 18.06
C SER A 2 -20.16 -18.58 18.73
N GLN A 3 -19.15 -19.39 18.45
CA GLN A 3 -17.78 -19.09 18.84
C GLN A 3 -17.38 -17.81 18.07
N ARG A 4 -17.17 -16.70 18.79
CA ARG A 4 -16.48 -15.54 18.21
C ARG A 4 -15.09 -16.02 17.84
N SER A 5 -14.78 -16.05 16.54
CA SER A 5 -13.42 -16.23 16.07
C SER A 5 -12.52 -15.23 16.81
N PRO A 6 -11.34 -15.64 17.32
CA PRO A 6 -10.41 -14.69 17.91
C PRO A 6 -10.12 -13.60 16.87
N GLU A 7 -10.19 -12.34 17.28
CA GLU A 7 -9.82 -11.22 16.40
C GLU A 7 -8.41 -11.52 15.88
N GLN A 8 -8.30 -11.81 14.58
CA GLN A 8 -7.01 -12.12 13.98
C GLN A 8 -6.10 -10.90 14.16
N PRO A 9 -4.90 -11.07 14.71
CA PRO A 9 -4.01 -9.94 14.95
C PRO A 9 -3.68 -9.31 13.60
N VAL A 10 -4.02 -8.03 13.44
CA VAL A 10 -3.63 -7.25 12.28
C VAL A 10 -2.13 -7.00 12.38
N CYS A 11 -1.37 -7.51 11.42
CA CYS A 11 0.05 -7.21 11.33
C CYS A 11 0.23 -5.82 10.70
N VAL A 12 1.01 -4.99 11.38
CA VAL A 12 1.34 -3.64 10.91
C VAL A 12 2.81 -3.62 10.49
N LEU A 13 3.03 -3.30 9.22
CA LEU A 13 4.36 -3.01 8.69
C LEU A 13 4.58 -1.50 8.77
N ASP A 14 5.38 -1.10 9.75
CA ASP A 14 5.89 0.26 9.86
C ASP A 14 7.22 0.40 9.10
N ASN A 15 7.60 1.64 8.75
CA ASN A 15 8.86 1.97 8.06
C ASN A 15 9.01 1.40 6.64
N ILE A 16 7.92 1.35 5.89
CA ILE A 16 7.96 0.99 4.47
C ILE A 16 8.85 2.01 3.72
N PRO A 17 9.79 1.57 2.86
CA PRO A 17 10.58 2.49 2.05
C PRO A 17 9.69 3.43 1.23
N PHE A 18 9.91 4.72 1.37
CA PHE A 18 9.17 5.76 0.63
C PHE A 18 10.13 6.56 -0.24
N GLU A 19 10.22 6.15 -1.50
CA GLU A 19 11.12 6.73 -2.50
C GLU A 19 10.32 7.14 -3.75
N PRO A 20 9.41 8.12 -3.64
CA PRO A 20 8.66 8.58 -4.80
C PRO A 20 9.65 9.13 -5.85
N LYS A 21 9.49 8.68 -7.10
CA LYS A 21 10.24 9.21 -8.23
C LYS A 21 9.44 10.32 -8.90
N THR A 22 10.14 11.32 -9.44
CA THR A 22 9.54 12.45 -10.15
C THR A 22 8.64 11.97 -11.30
N GLU A 23 9.06 10.95 -12.03
CA GLU A 23 8.32 10.34 -13.13
C GLU A 23 6.98 9.74 -12.67
N ASP A 24 6.98 8.98 -11.57
CA ASP A 24 5.78 8.36 -11.01
C ASP A 24 4.76 9.41 -10.57
N VAL A 25 5.25 10.52 -9.98
CA VAL A 25 4.39 11.63 -9.56
C VAL A 25 3.80 12.36 -10.77
N LEU A 26 4.60 12.65 -11.80
CA LEU A 26 4.12 13.26 -13.04
C LEU A 26 3.09 12.37 -13.76
N GLN A 27 3.31 11.06 -13.76
CA GLN A 27 2.37 10.08 -14.31
C GLN A 27 1.07 10.03 -13.51
N ALA A 28 1.14 10.02 -12.18
CA ALA A 28 -0.03 10.05 -11.31
C ALA A 28 -0.84 11.34 -11.49
N MET A 29 -0.17 12.46 -11.72
CA MET A 29 -0.80 13.74 -12.07
C MET A 29 -1.38 13.78 -13.49
N ARG A 30 -1.10 12.77 -14.33
CA ARG A 30 -1.45 12.72 -15.75
C ARG A 30 -0.96 13.95 -16.52
N ALA A 31 0.22 14.45 -16.17
CA ALA A 31 0.80 15.64 -16.77
C ALA A 31 1.12 15.39 -18.26
N ARG A 32 0.46 16.12 -19.17
CA ARG A 32 0.67 15.96 -20.63
C ARG A 32 1.79 16.85 -21.17
N LYS A 33 1.98 18.04 -20.60
CA LYS A 33 3.06 18.98 -20.95
C LYS A 33 4.02 19.08 -19.77
N VAL A 34 5.08 18.28 -19.81
CA VAL A 34 6.14 18.31 -18.80
C VAL A 34 7.11 19.43 -19.17
N THR A 35 7.11 20.50 -18.38
CA THR A 35 8.07 21.61 -18.53
C THR A 35 9.20 21.45 -17.50
N PRO A 36 10.40 21.99 -17.75
CA PRO A 36 11.50 21.93 -16.79
C PRO A 36 11.13 22.50 -15.41
N GLY A 37 10.33 23.57 -15.38
CA GLY A 37 9.84 24.16 -14.12
C GLY A 37 8.92 23.22 -13.35
N LEU A 38 8.04 22.50 -14.04
CA LEU A 38 7.18 21.49 -13.41
C LEU A 38 7.99 20.31 -12.85
N THR A 39 8.98 19.81 -13.61
CA THR A 39 9.88 18.75 -13.14
C THR A 39 10.58 19.15 -11.84
N LYS A 40 11.16 20.36 -11.80
CA LYS A 40 11.82 20.90 -10.61
C LYS A 40 10.88 21.01 -9.41
N LEU A 41 9.65 21.49 -9.62
CA LEU A 41 8.64 21.56 -8.57
C LEU A 41 8.30 20.17 -8.00
N VAL A 42 8.19 19.16 -8.87
CA VAL A 42 7.90 17.79 -8.45
C VAL A 42 9.09 17.17 -7.71
N GLU A 43 10.33 17.44 -8.13
CA GLU A 43 11.53 17.01 -7.40
C GLU A 43 11.59 17.60 -5.99
N GLU A 44 11.36 18.90 -5.86
CA GLU A 44 11.31 19.59 -4.56
C GLU A 44 10.17 19.05 -3.67
N LEU A 45 9.01 18.76 -4.27
CA LEU A 45 7.88 18.15 -3.58
C LEU A 45 8.22 16.73 -3.09
N ALA A 46 8.82 15.91 -3.96
CA ALA A 46 9.22 14.54 -3.63
C ALA A 46 10.21 14.53 -2.46
N GLU A 47 11.23 15.39 -2.49
CA GLU A 47 12.20 15.54 -1.39
C GLU A 47 11.53 15.97 -0.08
N ARG A 48 10.65 16.98 -0.11
CA ARG A 48 9.92 17.42 1.08
C ARG A 48 8.99 16.35 1.64
N SER A 49 8.35 15.58 0.76
CA SER A 49 7.42 14.53 1.14
C SER A 49 8.11 13.41 1.94
N ARG A 50 9.36 13.07 1.63
CA ARG A 50 10.14 12.04 2.34
C ARG A 50 10.28 12.31 3.83
N ARG A 51 10.33 13.60 4.23
CA ARG A 51 10.51 14.01 5.63
C ARG A 51 9.25 13.82 6.48
N VAL A 52 8.10 13.96 5.84
CA VAL A 52 6.79 13.95 6.50
C VAL A 52 6.03 12.64 6.32
N ALA A 53 6.36 11.88 5.28
CA ALA A 53 5.73 10.59 5.00
C ALA A 53 6.00 9.59 6.14
N ARG A 54 4.95 8.88 6.52
CA ARG A 54 4.96 7.79 7.51
C ARG A 54 4.15 6.63 6.92
N PRO A 55 4.65 5.99 5.85
CA PRO A 55 3.92 4.91 5.19
C PRO A 55 3.75 3.73 6.14
N LYS A 56 2.56 3.12 6.09
CA LYS A 56 2.20 1.94 6.86
C LYS A 56 1.42 1.00 5.96
N ALA A 57 1.64 -0.30 6.11
CA ALA A 57 0.78 -1.31 5.53
C ALA A 57 0.22 -2.20 6.63
N MET A 58 -1.00 -2.68 6.40
CA MET A 58 -1.71 -3.55 7.34
C MET A 58 -2.15 -4.78 6.57
N TYR A 59 -1.93 -5.96 7.14
CA TYR A 59 -2.42 -7.21 6.59
C TYR A 59 -2.90 -8.14 7.69
N THR A 60 -3.78 -9.05 7.31
CA THR A 60 -4.24 -10.13 8.18
C THR A 60 -3.77 -11.44 7.59
N LEU A 61 -3.22 -12.31 8.43
CA LEU A 61 -2.82 -13.64 8.01
C LEU A 61 -4.03 -14.57 8.11
N THR A 62 -4.32 -15.27 7.02
CA THR A 62 -5.47 -16.17 6.91
C THR A 62 -5.01 -17.47 6.28
N TYR A 63 -5.39 -18.61 6.85
CA TYR A 63 -5.02 -19.92 6.31
C TYR A 63 -6.09 -20.43 5.37
N VAL A 64 -5.65 -21.03 4.26
CA VAL A 64 -6.54 -21.78 3.37
C VAL A 64 -6.76 -23.15 3.98
N GLU A 65 -8.00 -23.44 4.39
CA GLU A 65 -8.35 -24.67 5.07
C GLU A 65 -8.79 -25.76 4.08
N VAL A 66 -9.53 -25.38 3.04
CA VAL A 66 -10.02 -26.31 2.01
C VAL A 66 -9.88 -25.69 0.63
N ILE A 67 -9.26 -26.45 -0.29
CA ILE A 67 -9.23 -26.16 -1.72
C ILE A 67 -10.07 -27.21 -2.42
N SER A 68 -11.14 -26.79 -3.09
CA SER A 68 -11.95 -27.62 -3.99
C SER A 68 -11.94 -27.03 -5.40
N GLU A 69 -12.39 -27.77 -6.41
CA GLU A 69 -12.41 -27.31 -7.81
C GLU A 69 -13.21 -26.01 -8.04
N ARG A 70 -14.07 -25.60 -7.09
CA ARG A 70 -14.96 -24.44 -7.24
C ARG A 70 -14.86 -23.41 -6.12
N ASN A 71 -14.30 -23.75 -4.96
CA ASN A 71 -14.28 -22.89 -3.78
C ASN A 71 -12.97 -23.00 -3.01
N ILE A 72 -12.54 -21.85 -2.46
CA ILE A 72 -11.47 -21.72 -1.48
C ILE A 72 -12.12 -21.30 -0.17
N SER A 73 -11.97 -22.11 0.88
CA SER A 73 -12.42 -21.76 2.23
C SER A 73 -11.24 -21.24 3.05
N LEU A 74 -11.47 -20.11 3.72
CA LEU A 74 -10.48 -19.38 4.49
C LEU A 74 -10.88 -19.41 5.96
N ASP A 75 -10.06 -20.01 6.84
CA ASP A 75 -10.30 -20.12 8.29
C ASP A 75 -11.78 -20.41 8.67
N GLY A 76 -12.36 -21.48 8.14
CA GLY A 76 -13.74 -21.90 8.43
C GLY A 76 -14.86 -21.02 7.85
N LYS A 77 -14.58 -20.12 6.89
CA LYS A 77 -15.58 -19.36 6.12
C LYS A 77 -15.65 -19.75 4.65
#